data_AF-A0A7K3HGK0-F1
#
_entry.id   AF-A0A7K3HGK0-F1
#
_cell.length_a   1.000
_cell.length_b   1.000
_cell.length_c   1.000
_cell.angle_alpha   90.00
_cell.angle_beta   90.00
_cell.angle_gamma   90.00
#
_symmetry.space_group_name_H-M   'P 1'
#
loop_
_entity.id
_entity.type
_entity.pdbx_description
1 polymer ?
#
loop_
_entity_poly.entity_id
_entity_poly.type
_entity_poly.pdbx_seq_one_letter_code
_entity_poly.pdbx_strand_id
1 'polypeptide(L)'
;YAAVALAGAGYAGMQMLPLAMLGDAIAADAFTSGRRRAGLFTGLWTAGETLGLALGPGLYGLVLAAGGFVSSDAGHRVEQPASALTAIVTGFGALPALLLLLSLPMLARYDLTERKLNALRDAAARRAPAPAAGTAPDPRP
;
A
#
# COMPACT_ATOMS: atom_id res chain seq x y z
N TYR A 1 21.04 -7.59 17.18
CA TYR A 1 21.09 -6.94 15.85
C TYR A 1 20.39 -7.69 14.73
N ALA A 2 20.51 -9.03 14.63
CA ALA A 2 19.84 -9.81 13.57
C ALA A 2 18.32 -9.57 13.47
N ALA A 3 17.59 -9.57 14.58
CA ALA A 3 16.14 -9.31 14.59
C ALA A 3 15.79 -7.90 14.05
N VAL A 4 16.61 -6.89 14.38
CA VAL A 4 16.43 -5.52 13.89
C VAL A 4 16.70 -5.44 12.39
N ALA A 5 17.73 -6.13 11.89
CA ALA A 5 18.03 -6.20 10.46
C ALA A 5 16.89 -6.88 9.68
N LEU A 6 16.35 -7.99 10.20
CA LEU A 6 15.19 -8.68 9.61
C LEU A 6 13.95 -7.77 9.56
N ALA A 7 13.64 -7.11 10.68
CA ALA A 7 12.51 -6.18 10.75
C ALA A 7 12.69 -5.00 9.78
N GLY A 8 13.90 -4.45 9.68
CA GLY A 8 14.23 -3.40 8.73
C GLY A 8 14.07 -3.83 7.27
N ALA A 9 14.53 -5.03 6.92
CA ALA A 9 14.34 -5.58 5.57
C ALA A 9 12.86 -5.79 5.24
N GLY A 10 12.08 -6.32 6.18
CA GLY A 10 10.63 -6.48 6.02
C GLY A 10 9.91 -5.14 5.85
N TYR A 11 10.28 -4.14 6.65
CA TYR A 11 9.73 -2.79 6.56
C TYR A 11 10.07 -2.12 5.22
N ALA A 12 11.30 -2.26 4.74
CA ALA A 12 11.69 -1.74 3.43
C ALA A 12 10.86 -2.37 2.30
N GLY A 13 10.66 -3.70 2.35
CA GLY A 13 9.79 -4.40 1.41
C GLY A 13 8.35 -3.89 1.47
N MET A 14 7.79 -3.75 2.67
CA MET A 14 6.44 -3.23 2.89
C MET A 14 6.24 -1.82 2.33
N GLN A 15 7.26 -0.96 2.39
CA GLN A 15 7.17 0.41 1.85
C GLN A 15 7.37 0.46 0.33
N MET A 16 8.30 -0.32 -0.22
CA MET A 16 8.69 -0.24 -1.64
C MET A 16 7.77 -1.04 -2.55
N LEU A 17 7.35 -2.24 -2.13
CA LEU A 17 6.58 -3.16 -2.96
C LEU A 17 5.22 -2.59 -3.40
N PRO A 18 4.41 -1.98 -2.52
CA PRO A 18 3.14 -1.40 -2.92
C PRO A 18 3.29 -0.22 -3.89
N LEU A 19 4.33 0.60 -3.71
CA LEU A 19 4.61 1.73 -4.62
C LEU A 19 4.98 1.25 -6.02
N ALA A 20 5.80 0.19 -6.12
CA ALA A 20 6.12 -0.44 -7.40
C ALA A 20 4.86 -1.02 -8.06
N MET A 21 4.07 -1.81 -7.30
CA MET A 21 2.84 -2.42 -7.79
C MET A 21 1.80 -1.40 -8.25
N LEU A 22 1.72 -0.24 -7.59
CA LEU A 22 0.83 0.86 -7.98
C LEU A 22 1.23 1.41 -9.35
N GLY A 23 2.54 1.63 -9.57
CA GLY A 23 3.07 2.05 -10.86
C GLY A 23 2.74 1.05 -11.97
N ASP A 24 2.95 -0.23 -11.71
CA ASP A 24 2.64 -1.31 -12.66
C ASP A 24 1.14 -1.36 -12.97
N ALA A 25 0.27 -1.24 -11.96
CA ALA A 25 -1.18 -1.22 -12.13
C ALA A 25 -1.65 -0.02 -12.98
N ILE A 26 -1.08 1.17 -12.73
CA ILE A 26 -1.35 2.37 -13.53
C ILE A 26 -0.91 2.17 -14.98
N ALA A 27 0.27 1.59 -15.20
CA ALA A 27 0.77 1.30 -16.54
C ALA A 27 -0.11 0.27 -17.27
N ALA A 28 -0.51 -0.79 -16.57
CA ALA A 28 -1.41 -1.82 -17.11
C ALA A 28 -2.80 -1.24 -17.49
N ASP A 29 -3.40 -0.38 -16.65
CA ASP A 29 -4.65 0.32 -17.00
C ASP A 29 -4.47 1.24 -18.21
N ALA A 30 -3.34 1.94 -18.31
CA ALA A 30 -3.06 2.78 -19.47
C ALA A 30 -2.92 1.97 -20.76
N PHE A 31 -2.22 0.83 -20.75
CA PHE A 31 -2.04 -0.03 -21.94
C PHE A 31 -3.33 -0.73 -22.37
N THR A 32 -4.20 -1.07 -21.42
CA THR A 32 -5.45 -1.78 -21.71
C THR A 32 -6.58 -0.82 -22.09
N SER A 33 -6.74 0.27 -21.36
CA SER A 33 -7.86 1.21 -21.51
C SER A 33 -7.57 2.39 -22.45
N GLY A 34 -6.29 2.66 -22.75
CA GLY A 34 -5.86 3.83 -23.51
C GLY A 34 -6.01 5.17 -22.77
N ARG A 35 -6.51 5.14 -21.51
CA ARG A 35 -6.74 6.34 -20.70
C ARG A 35 -5.63 6.51 -19.67
N ARG A 36 -5.21 7.75 -19.42
CA ARG A 36 -4.24 8.08 -18.37
C ARG A 36 -4.98 8.41 -17.07
N ARG A 37 -5.15 7.41 -16.20
CA ARG A 37 -5.92 7.52 -14.94
C ARG A 37 -5.07 7.50 -13.68
N ALA A 38 -3.78 7.85 -13.77
CA ALA A 38 -2.85 7.83 -12.64
C ALA A 38 -3.43 8.52 -11.38
N GLY A 39 -4.08 9.67 -11.53
CA GLY A 39 -4.69 10.42 -10.44
C GLY A 39 -5.79 9.66 -9.68
N LEU A 40 -6.56 8.79 -10.34
CA LEU A 40 -7.59 7.97 -9.68
C LEU A 40 -6.93 6.90 -8.79
N PHE A 41 -5.90 6.23 -9.31
CA PHE A 41 -5.16 5.21 -8.57
C PHE A 41 -4.45 5.80 -7.35
N THR A 42 -3.75 6.92 -7.53
CA THR A 42 -3.07 7.61 -6.42
C THR A 42 -4.09 8.20 -5.42
N GLY A 43 -5.24 8.67 -5.89
CA GLY A 43 -6.31 9.15 -5.01
C GLY A 43 -6.89 8.02 -4.14
N LEU A 44 -7.11 6.84 -4.73
CA LEU A 44 -7.58 5.67 -3.98
C LEU A 44 -6.54 5.17 -2.98
N TRP A 45 -5.26 5.19 -3.37
CA TRP A 45 -4.14 4.91 -2.47
C TRP A 45 -4.17 5.81 -1.23
N THR A 46 -4.17 7.13 -1.42
CA THR A 46 -4.18 8.10 -0.30
C THR A 46 -5.45 8.01 0.54
N ALA A 47 -6.60 7.76 -0.08
CA ALA A 47 -7.85 7.53 0.66
C ALA A 47 -7.73 6.30 1.57
N GLY A 48 -7.12 5.22 1.07
CA GLY A 48 -6.82 4.01 1.86
C GLY A 48 -5.91 4.30 3.05
N GLU A 49 -4.82 5.04 2.85
CA GLU A 49 -3.93 5.47 3.93
C GLU A 49 -4.67 6.27 5.00
N THR A 50 -5.50 7.23 4.56
CA THR A 50 -6.29 8.08 5.46
C THR A 50 -7.30 7.26 6.26
N LEU A 51 -7.97 6.30 5.63
CA LEU A 51 -8.86 5.37 6.33
C LEU A 51 -8.11 4.53 7.36
N GLY A 52 -6.92 4.04 7.01
CA GLY A 52 -6.07 3.31 7.96
C GLY A 52 -5.68 4.16 9.17
N LEU A 53 -5.26 5.41 8.95
CA LEU A 53 -4.94 6.36 10.02
C LEU A 53 -6.16 6.70 10.89
N ALA A 54 -7.35 6.79 10.30
CA ALA A 54 -8.58 7.06 11.02
C ALA A 54 -9.05 5.86 11.87
N LEU A 55 -8.98 4.64 11.32
CA LEU A 55 -9.45 3.42 11.98
C LEU A 55 -8.43 2.86 12.99
N GLY A 56 -7.14 3.11 12.77
CA GLY A 56 -6.03 2.56 13.56
C GLY A 56 -6.18 2.77 15.08
N PRO A 57 -6.38 4.02 15.56
CA PRO A 57 -6.57 4.28 16.98
C PRO A 57 -7.78 3.56 17.56
N GLY A 58 -8.88 3.46 16.81
CA GLY A 58 -10.10 2.75 17.24
C GLY A 58 -9.85 1.24 17.41
N LEU A 59 -9.20 0.61 16.43
CA LEU A 59 -8.82 -0.80 16.51
C LEU A 59 -7.86 -1.06 17.67
N TYR A 60 -6.89 -0.18 17.90
CA TYR A 60 -5.98 -0.30 19.03
C TYR A 60 -6.69 -0.09 20.37
N GLY A 61 -7.68 0.80 20.44
CA GLY A 61 -8.55 0.96 21.60
C GLY A 61 -9.27 -0.34 21.98
N LEU A 62 -9.69 -1.15 21.02
CA LEU A 62 -10.26 -2.48 21.29
C LEU A 62 -9.23 -3.44 21.92
N VAL A 63 -7.97 -3.39 21.46
CA VAL A 63 -6.87 -4.18 22.05
C VAL A 63 -6.64 -3.76 23.51
N LEU A 64 -6.62 -2.46 23.78
CA LEU A 64 -6.47 -1.92 25.13
C LEU A 64 -7.64 -2.33 26.04
N ALA A 65 -8.88 -2.22 25.53
CA ALA A 65 -10.07 -2.62 26.26
C ALA A 65 -10.03 -4.12 26.60
N ALA A 66 -9.63 -4.98 25.66
CA ALA A 66 -9.46 -6.40 25.90
C ALA A 66 -8.35 -6.71 26.92
N GLY A 67 -7.30 -5.89 26.98
CA GLY A 67 -6.23 -5.97 27.97
C GLY A 67 -6.62 -5.50 29.38
N GLY A 68 -7.79 -4.88 29.53
CA GLY A 68 -8.23 -4.27 30.79
C GLY A 68 -7.52 -2.95 31.10
N PHE A 69 -7.16 -2.19 30.06
CA PHE A 69 -6.57 -0.86 30.24
C PHE A 69 -7.50 0.05 31.04
N VAL A 70 -6.95 0.73 32.04
CA VAL A 70 -7.71 1.67 32.88
C VAL A 70 -7.20 3.08 32.62
N SER A 71 -8.06 3.98 32.16
CA SER A 71 -7.70 5.37 31.94
C SER A 71 -7.29 6.05 33.27
N SER A 72 -6.26 6.88 33.20
CA SER A 72 -5.73 7.64 34.33
C SER A 72 -5.62 9.11 33.90
N ASP A 73 -5.96 10.03 34.80
CA ASP A 73 -5.89 11.48 34.56
C ASP A 73 -4.82 12.16 35.44
N ALA A 74 -4.60 13.45 35.21
CA ALA A 74 -3.56 14.22 35.89
C ALA A 74 -3.76 14.34 37.42
N GLY A 75 -5.00 14.19 37.91
CA GLY A 75 -5.33 14.20 39.33
C GLY A 75 -5.29 12.82 39.99
N HIS A 76 -5.45 11.74 39.23
CA HIS A 76 -5.52 10.38 39.74
C HIS A 76 -4.69 9.40 38.89
N ARG A 77 -3.48 9.10 39.38
CA ARG A 77 -2.63 8.05 38.80
C ARG A 77 -3.17 6.67 39.19
N VAL A 78 -3.64 5.90 38.20
CA VAL A 78 -4.09 4.52 38.40
C VAL A 78 -2.96 3.56 38.03
N GLU A 79 -2.68 2.59 38.91
CA GLU A 79 -1.76 1.51 38.60
C GLU A 79 -2.37 0.57 37.56
N GLN A 80 -1.65 0.35 36.45
CA GLN A 80 -2.16 -0.49 35.36
C GLN A 80 -2.05 -1.97 35.71
N PRO A 81 -3.07 -2.79 35.42
CA PRO A 81 -2.96 -4.23 35.50
C PRO A 81 -1.83 -4.77 34.62
N ALA A 82 -1.17 -5.85 35.06
CA ALA A 82 -0.14 -6.52 34.25
C ALA A 82 -0.67 -7.01 32.89
N SER A 83 -1.96 -7.35 32.80
CA SER A 83 -2.64 -7.70 31.55
C SER A 83 -2.69 -6.53 30.56
N ALA A 84 -2.89 -5.30 31.04
CA ALA A 84 -2.94 -4.11 30.19
C ALA A 84 -1.57 -3.80 29.59
N LEU A 85 -0.52 -3.89 30.41
CA LEU A 85 0.88 -3.75 29.93
C LEU A 85 1.22 -4.81 28.89
N THR A 86 0.81 -6.06 29.14
CA THR A 86 1.02 -7.17 28.19
C THR A 86 0.28 -6.93 26.87
N ALA A 87 -0.97 -6.45 26.93
CA ALA A 87 -1.77 -6.13 25.75
C ALA A 87 -1.17 -4.97 24.93
N ILE A 88 -0.58 -3.95 25.58
CA ILE A 88 0.12 -2.87 24.89
C ILE A 88 1.32 -3.42 24.11
N VAL A 89 2.20 -4.17 24.79
CA VAL A 89 3.44 -4.67 24.17
C VAL A 89 3.14 -5.66 23.04
N THR A 90 2.25 -6.62 23.30
CA THR A 90 1.89 -7.63 22.30
C THR A 90 1.04 -7.04 21.18
N GLY A 91 0.09 -6.15 21.51
CA GLY A 91 -0.77 -5.47 20.55
C GLY A 91 -0.01 -4.63 19.53
N PHE A 92 1.01 -3.89 19.97
CA PHE A 92 1.83 -3.05 19.08
C PHE A 92 2.54 -3.85 17.99
N GLY A 93 2.89 -5.12 18.25
CA GLY A 93 3.48 -6.02 17.25
C GLY A 93 2.45 -6.87 16.52
N ALA A 94 1.51 -7.47 17.25
CA ALA A 94 0.57 -8.44 16.73
C ALA A 94 -0.50 -7.80 15.85
N LEU A 95 -1.03 -6.63 16.21
CA LEU A 95 -2.09 -5.99 15.41
C LEU A 95 -1.60 -5.60 14.01
N PRO A 96 -0.48 -4.87 13.83
CA PRO A 96 0.05 -4.60 12.49
C PRO A 96 0.41 -5.87 11.72
N ALA A 97 0.99 -6.88 12.40
CA ALA A 97 1.33 -8.16 11.77
C ALA A 97 0.08 -8.88 11.25
N LEU A 98 -1.00 -8.92 12.02
CA LEU A 98 -2.27 -9.52 11.60
C LEU A 98 -2.86 -8.78 10.39
N LEU A 99 -2.88 -7.45 10.42
CA LEU A 99 -3.37 -6.64 9.29
C LEU A 99 -2.55 -6.91 8.02
N LEU A 100 -1.22 -7.04 8.15
CA LEU A 100 -0.36 -7.42 7.03
C LEU A 100 -0.67 -8.84 6.52
N LEU A 101 -0.86 -9.82 7.42
CA LEU A 101 -1.25 -11.19 7.04
C LEU A 101 -2.60 -11.22 6.33
N LEU A 102 -3.58 -10.41 6.76
CA LEU A 102 -4.87 -10.28 6.07
C LEU A 102 -4.75 -9.68 4.66
N SER A 103 -3.66 -8.95 4.36
CA SER A 103 -3.41 -8.44 3.01
C SER A 103 -2.88 -9.51 2.04
N LEU A 104 -2.25 -10.58 2.55
CA LEU A 104 -1.58 -11.59 1.74
C LEU A 104 -2.50 -12.29 0.72
N PRO A 105 -3.78 -12.63 1.01
CA PRO A 105 -4.67 -13.21 0.01
C PRO A 105 -4.92 -12.29 -1.19
N MET A 106 -4.96 -10.97 -1.00
CA MET A 106 -5.07 -10.03 -2.12
C MET A 106 -3.77 -9.98 -2.91
N LEU A 107 -2.62 -9.98 -2.22
CA LEU A 107 -1.31 -9.98 -2.86
C LEU A 107 -1.04 -11.28 -3.64
N ALA A 108 -1.47 -12.43 -3.11
CA ALA A 108 -1.32 -13.73 -3.77
C ALA A 108 -2.14 -13.84 -5.08
N ARG A 109 -3.18 -13.01 -5.24
CA ARG A 109 -3.96 -12.91 -6.48
C ARG A 109 -3.39 -11.93 -7.50
N TYR A 110 -2.33 -11.19 -7.15
CA TYR A 110 -1.70 -10.24 -8.05
C TYR A 110 -0.87 -10.99 -9.10
N ASP A 111 -1.29 -10.89 -10.37
CA ASP A 111 -0.68 -11.62 -11.49
C ASP A 111 0.12 -10.73 -12.46
N LEU A 112 0.28 -9.44 -12.11
CA LEU A 112 0.90 -8.45 -12.97
C LEU A 112 2.43 -8.57 -12.91
N THR A 113 2.93 -9.61 -13.57
CA THR A 113 4.36 -9.84 -13.75
C THR A 113 4.94 -8.90 -14.81
N GLU A 114 6.26 -8.67 -14.74
CA GLU A 114 6.99 -7.90 -15.75
C GLU A 114 6.72 -8.41 -17.18
N ARG A 115 6.67 -9.74 -17.36
CA ARG A 115 6.34 -10.37 -18.65
C ARG A 115 4.95 -9.99 -19.14
N LYS A 116 3.95 -9.99 -18.25
CA LYS A 116 2.57 -9.60 -18.58
C LYS A 116 2.51 -8.12 -18.93
N LEU A 117 3.20 -7.27 -18.17
CA LEU A 117 3.25 -5.83 -18.41
C LEU A 117 3.90 -5.49 -19.76
N ASN A 118 5.02 -6.13 -20.09
CA ASN A 118 5.69 -5.98 -21.40
C ASN A 118 4.78 -6.43 -22.56
N ALA A 119 4.09 -7.56 -22.41
CA ALA A 119 3.14 -8.02 -23.42
C ALA A 119 1.97 -7.03 -23.65
N LEU A 120 1.47 -6.39 -22.57
CA LEU A 120 0.44 -5.34 -22.66
C LEU A 120 0.97 -4.09 -23.38
N ARG A 121 2.19 -3.68 -23.09
CA ARG A 121 2.87 -2.56 -23.75
C ARG A 121 3.00 -2.78 -25.25
N ASP A 122 3.48 -3.95 -25.66
CA ASP A 122 3.66 -4.28 -27.08
C ASP A 122 2.31 -4.36 -27.80
N ALA A 123 1.28 -4.90 -27.15
CA ALA A 123 -0.06 -4.94 -27.69
C ALA A 123 -0.65 -3.53 -27.87
N ALA A 124 -0.40 -2.61 -26.92
CA ALA A 124 -0.80 -1.21 -27.05
C ALA A 124 -0.05 -0.51 -28.19
N ALA A 125 1.25 -0.75 -28.35
CA ALA A 125 2.05 -0.17 -29.43
C ALA A 125 1.58 -0.62 -30.82
N ARG A 126 1.18 -1.89 -30.99
CA ARG A 126 0.60 -2.40 -32.25
C ARG A 126 -0.76 -1.79 -32.60
N ARG A 127 -1.51 -1.31 -31.61
CA ARG A 127 -2.81 -0.64 -31.81
C ARG A 127 -2.67 0.85 -32.08
N ALA A 128 -1.52 1.44 -31.74
CA ALA A 128 -1.26 2.84 -32.02
C ALA A 128 -1.27 3.05 -33.55
N PRO A 129 -1.93 4.10 -34.05
CA PRO A 129 -1.89 4.42 -35.47
C PRO A 129 -0.43 4.53 -35.93
N ALA A 130 -0.12 4.03 -37.12
CA ALA A 130 1.19 4.25 -37.72
C ALA A 130 1.49 5.76 -37.67
N PRO A 131 2.70 6.17 -37.24
CA PRO A 131 3.07 7.58 -37.27
C PRO A 131 2.79 8.08 -38.69
N ALA A 132 1.97 9.12 -38.80
CA ALA A 132 1.61 9.70 -40.09
C ALA A 132 2.90 9.89 -40.89
N ALA A 133 3.02 9.17 -42.02
CA ALA A 133 4.19 9.25 -42.87
C ALA A 133 4.45 10.72 -43.16
N GLY A 134 5.68 11.14 -42.85
CA GLY A 134 6.14 12.53 -42.70
C GLY A 134 5.26 13.60 -43.34
N THR A 135 4.77 14.52 -42.52
CA THR A 135 4.71 15.91 -42.98
C THR A 135 6.14 16.31 -43.27
N ALA A 136 6.52 16.24 -44.55
CA ALA A 136 7.76 16.80 -45.06
C ALA A 136 7.95 18.22 -44.49
N PRO A 137 9.17 18.64 -44.16
CA PRO A 137 9.40 20.00 -43.72
C PRO A 137 8.86 20.95 -44.80
N ASP A 138 7.96 21.86 -44.42
CA ASP A 138 7.42 22.92 -45.28
C ASP A 138 8.61 23.77 -45.76
N PRO A 139 9.01 23.69 -47.05
CA PRO A 139 10.11 24.48 -47.57
C PRO A 139 9.53 25.84 -47.94
N ARG A 140 9.29 26.69 -46.94
CA ARG A 140 9.02 28.10 -47.18
C ARG A 140 10.31 28.92 -47.13
N PRO A 141 10.45 29.89 -48.05
CA PRO A 141 11.71 30.56 -48.39
C PRO A 141 12.21 31.52 -47.30
#